data_AF-Q97JV7-F1
#
_entry.id   AF-Q97JV7-F1
#
_cell.length_a   1.000
_cell.length_b   1.000
_cell.length_c   1.000
_cell.angle_alpha   90.00
_cell.angle_beta   90.00
_cell.angle_gamma   90.00
#
_symmetry.space_group_name_H-M   'P 1'
#
loop_
_entity.id
_entity.type
_entity.pdbx_description
1 polymer ?
#
loop_
_entity_poly.entity_id
_entity_poly.type
_entity_poly.pdbx_seq_one_letter_code
_entity_poly.pdbx_strand_id
1 'polypeptide(L)' 'MRKIENKLYRIQYYTRVEIVEAEIKKELFEYLAKQESKGYLISSVVEIDYYTGKTPRIAFKTNNEYKKIKRTLQIK' A
#
# COMPACT_ATOMS: atom_id res chain seq x y z
N MET A 1 -3.26 16.43 18.87
CA MET A 1 -3.80 15.28 18.11
C MET A 1 -3.92 15.69 16.65
N ARG A 2 -3.49 14.85 15.70
CA ARG A 2 -3.66 15.11 14.25
C ARG A 2 -4.91 14.38 13.78
N LYS A 3 -5.77 15.07 13.02
CA LYS A 3 -6.93 14.45 12.37
C LYS A 3 -6.43 13.68 11.15
N ILE A 4 -6.87 12.43 11.03
CA ILE A 4 -6.61 11.59 9.87
C ILE A 4 -7.82 11.77 8.96
N GLU A 5 -7.59 12.30 7.76
CA GLU A 5 -8.65 12.60 6.81
C GLU A 5 -8.67 11.59 5.65
N ASN A 6 -7.54 10.92 5.43
CA ASN A 6 -7.35 10.00 4.33
C ASN A 6 -7.43 8.53 4.78
N LYS A 7 -7.38 7.62 3.81
CA LYS A 7 -7.41 6.18 4.09
C LYS A 7 -6.09 5.73 4.69
N LEU A 8 -6.19 4.92 5.73
CA LEU A 8 -5.03 4.28 6.36
C LEU A 8 -4.84 2.87 5.83
N TYR A 9 -3.58 2.51 5.62
CA TYR A 9 -3.20 1.16 5.22
C TYR A 9 -2.09 0.65 6.11
N ARG A 10 -2.23 -0.58 6.58
CA ARG A 10 -1.14 -1.31 7.24
C ARG A 10 -0.44 -2.17 6.22
N ILE A 11 0.86 -1.96 6.07
CA ILE A 11 1.75 -2.71 5.19
C ILE A 11 2.61 -3.61 6.06
N GLN A 12 2.46 -4.91 5.85
CA GLN A 12 3.31 -5.93 6.45
C GLN A 12 4.45 -6.24 5.48
N TYR A 13 5.66 -5.99 5.93
CA TYR A 13 6.88 -6.54 5.36
C TYR A 13 7.26 -7.81 6.12
N TYR A 14 8.22 -8.57 5.61
CA TYR A 14 8.78 -9.71 6.35
C TYR A 14 9.49 -9.29 7.64
N THR A 15 10.10 -8.10 7.67
CA THR A 15 10.93 -7.63 8.79
C THR A 15 10.26 -6.57 9.66
N ARG A 16 9.21 -5.90 9.16
CA ARG A 16 8.59 -4.76 9.84
C ARG A 16 7.14 -4.56 9.45
N VAL A 17 6.46 -3.71 10.22
CA VAL A 17 5.12 -3.21 9.93
C VAL A 17 5.19 -1.71 9.76
N GLU A 18 4.44 -1.18 8.80
CA GLU A 18 4.33 0.24 8.54
C GLU A 18 2.87 0.62 8.36
N ILE A 19 2.47 1.79 8.86
CA ILE A 19 1.15 2.37 8.62
C ILE A 19 1.36 3.58 7.72
N VAL A 20 0.63 3.62 6.61
CA VAL A 20 0.68 4.72 5.65
C VAL A 20 -0.70 5.32 5.47
N GLU A 21 -0.73 6.62 5.24
CA GLU A 21 -1.91 7.39 4.89
C GLU A 21 -1.86 7.67 3.39
N ALA A 22 -2.97 7.46 2.67
CA ALA A 22 -3.08 7.77 1.25
C ALA A 22 -4.48 8.30 0.93
N GLU A 23 -4.54 9.39 0.18
CA GLU A 23 -5.80 10.04 -0.23
C GLU A 23 -6.53 9.18 -1.26
N ILE A 24 -5.78 8.66 -2.22
CA ILE A 24 -6.29 7.78 -3.27
C ILE A 24 -5.50 6.47 -3.34
N LYS A 25 -6.16 5.42 -3.84
CA LYS A 25 -5.57 4.07 -3.94
C LYS A 25 -4.32 4.02 -4.83
N LYS A 26 -4.22 4.93 -5.81
CA LYS A 26 -3.08 5.05 -6.71
C LYS A 26 -1.79 5.39 -5.95
N GLU A 27 -1.84 6.32 -5.00
CA GLU A 27 -0.69 6.70 -4.16
C GLU A 27 -0.16 5.52 -3.36
N LEU A 28 -1.07 4.72 -2.79
CA LEU A 28 -0.70 3.46 -2.13
C LEU A 28 0.04 2.54 -3.11
N PHE A 29 -0.45 2.35 -4.33
CA PHE A 29 0.20 1.49 -5.31
C PHE A 29 1.57 2.00 -5.75
N GLU A 30 1.73 3.31 -5.93
CA GLU A 30 3.03 3.94 -6.21
C GLU A 30 4.01 3.74 -5.05
N TYR A 31 3.53 3.89 -3.81
CA TYR A 31 4.33 3.61 -2.62
C TYR A 31 4.77 2.14 -2.57
N LEU A 32 3.83 1.20 -2.69
CA LEU A 32 4.12 -0.24 -2.65
C LEU A 32 5.13 -0.64 -3.74
N ALA A 33 4.95 -0.14 -4.97
CA ALA A 33 5.84 -0.43 -6.07
C ALA A 33 7.25 0.13 -5.82
N LYS A 34 7.37 1.35 -5.29
CA LYS A 34 8.65 1.95 -4.89
C LYS A 34 9.37 1.12 -3.82
N GLN A 35 8.65 0.57 -2.85
CA GLN A 35 9.24 -0.27 -1.82
C GLN A 35 9.70 -1.63 -2.38
N GLU A 36 8.90 -2.27 -3.23
CA GLU A 36 9.34 -3.49 -3.92
C GLU A 36 10.59 -3.22 -4.80
N SER A 37 10.67 -2.08 -5.49
CA SER A 37 11.86 -1.70 -6.28
C SER A 37 13.11 -1.46 -5.43
N LYS A 38 12.97 -1.13 -4.14
CA LYS A 38 14.09 -1.04 -3.19
C LYS A 38 14.50 -2.40 -2.62
N GLY A 39 13.86 -3.49 -3.03
CA GLY A 39 14.12 -4.84 -2.53
C GLY A 39 13.30 -5.23 -1.30
N TYR A 40 12.36 -4.39 -0.84
CA TYR A 40 11.51 -4.77 0.28
C TYR A 40 10.45 -5.79 -0.15
N LEU A 41 10.36 -6.89 0.58
CA LEU A 41 9.36 -7.92 0.36
C LEU A 41 8.09 -7.61 1.18
N ILE A 42 7.01 -7.30 0.46
CA ILE A 42 5.70 -7.01 1.06
C ILE A 42 4.89 -8.31 1.13
N SER A 43 4.46 -8.70 2.34
CA SER A 43 3.73 -9.94 2.60
C SER A 43 2.22 -9.72 2.66
N SER A 44 1.75 -8.59 3.18
CA SER A 44 0.32 -8.24 3.15
C SER A 44 0.09 -6.73 3.24
N VAL A 45 -1.04 -6.28 2.71
CA VAL A 45 -1.53 -4.91 2.82
C VAL A 45 -2.99 -4.99 3.20
N VAL A 46 -3.40 -4.25 4.22
CA VAL A 46 -4.81 -4.12 4.63
C VAL A 46 -5.19 -2.66 4.74
N GLU A 47 -6.41 -2.32 4.35
CA GLU A 47 -7.03 -1.03 4.71
C GLU A 47 -7.44 -1.07 6.17
N ILE A 48 -7.27 0.03 6.90
CA ILE A 48 -7.77 0.18 8.27
C ILE A 48 -9.03 1.04 8.16
N ASP A 49 -10.19 0.39 8.14
CA ASP A 49 -11.47 1.08 8.16
C ASP A 49 -11.85 1.38 9.62
N TYR A 50 -11.68 2.64 10.03
CA TYR A 50 -11.96 3.10 11.38
C TYR A 50 -13.46 3.31 11.65
N TYR A 51 -14.30 3.36 10.62
CA TYR A 51 -15.75 3.46 10.78
C TYR A 51 -16.39 2.10 11.05
N THR A 52 -15.94 1.07 10.33
CA THR A 52 -16.51 -0.28 10.44
C THR A 52 -15.69 -1.23 11.31
N GLY A 53 -14.46 -0.84 11.69
CA GLY A 53 -13.50 -1.69 12.41
C GLY A 53 -12.93 -2.84 11.59
N LYS A 54 -13.26 -2.91 10.29
CA LYS A 54 -12.80 -3.97 9.40
C LYS A 54 -11.40 -3.68 8.86
N THR A 55 -10.67 -4.75 8.55
CA THR A 55 -9.35 -4.64 7.92
C THR A 55 -9.26 -5.47 6.64
N PRO A 56 -9.95 -5.08 5.56
CA PRO A 56 -9.97 -5.87 4.33
C PRO A 56 -8.57 -5.92 3.69
N ARG A 57 -8.20 -7.12 3.21
CA ARG A 57 -6.92 -7.34 2.53
C ARG A 57 -6.94 -6.75 1.12
N ILE A 58 -5.92 -5.98 0.79
CA ILE A 58 -5.75 -5.38 -0.53
C ILE A 58 -4.90 -6.33 -1.40
N ALA A 59 -5.55 -6.96 -2.39
CA ALA A 59 -4.88 -7.81 -3.39
C ALA A 59 -4.19 -6.98 -4.48
N PHE A 60 -3.15 -6.23 -4.11
CA PHE A 60 -2.49 -5.29 -5.03
C PHE A 60 -1.68 -5.99 -6.14
N LYS A 61 -1.08 -7.16 -5.88
CA LYS A 61 -0.23 -7.87 -6.86
C LYS A 61 -0.99 -8.31 -8.13
N THR A 62 -2.28 -8.60 -8.02
CA THR A 62 -3.12 -8.98 -9.16
C THR A 62 -3.73 -7.76 -9.86
N ASN A 63 -3.71 -6.57 -9.23
CA ASN A 63 -4.32 -5.36 -9.74
C ASN A 63 -3.60 -4.80 -10.99
N ASN A 64 -4.37 -4.45 -12.02
CA ASN A 64 -3.84 -3.95 -13.29
C ASN A 64 -3.16 -2.59 -13.19
N GLU A 65 -3.68 -1.68 -12.36
CA GLU A 65 -3.08 -0.36 -12.13
C GLU A 65 -1.71 -0.51 -11.45
N TYR A 66 -1.62 -1.34 -10.41
CA TYR A 66 -0.35 -1.66 -9.76
C TYR A 66 0.68 -2.22 -10.74
N LYS A 67 0.28 -3.19 -11.58
CA LYS A 67 1.17 -3.77 -12.59
C LYS A 67 1.69 -2.73 -13.58
N LYS A 68 0.85 -1.78 -14.00
CA LYS A 68 1.25 -0.67 -14.89
C LYS A 68 2.29 0.22 -14.19
N ILE A 69 2.03 0.67 -12.96
CA ILE A 69 2.93 1.51 -12.18
C ILE A 69 4.29 0.81 -11.98
N LYS A 70 4.27 -0.46 -11.57
CA LYS A 70 5.49 -1.24 -11.32
C LYS A 70 6.36 -1.36 -12.58
N ARG A 71 5.75 -1.58 -13.75
CA ARG A 71 6.49 -1.61 -15.03
C ARG A 71 7.15 -0.27 -15.34
N THR A 72 6.44 0.84 -15.17
CA THR A 72 6.99 2.18 -15.40
C THR A 72 8.18 2.49 -14.48
N LEU A 73 8.15 2.02 -13.23
CA LEU A 73 9.23 2.21 -12.27
C LEU A 73 10.46 1.31 -12.51
N GLN A 74 10.32 0.19 -13.23
CA GLN A 74 11.43 -0.71 -13.57
C GLN A 74 12.23 -0.26 -14.80
N ILE A 75 11.71 0.68 -15.58
CA ILE A 75 12.32 1.19 -16.82
C ILE A 75 13.20 2.42 -16.54
N LYS A 76 13.22 2.94 -15.31
CA LYS A 76 14.06 4.06 -14.86
C LYS A 76 15.23 3.55 -14.04
#